data_AF-A0A0T6AUS2-F1
#
_entry.id   AF-A0A0T6AUS2-F1
#
_cell.length_a   1.000
_cell.length_b   1.000
_cell.length_c   1.000
_cell.angle_alpha   90.00
_cell.angle_beta   90.00
_cell.angle_gamma   90.00
#
_symmetry.space_group_name_H-M   'P 1'
#
loop_
_entity.id
_entity.type
_entity.pdbx_description
1 polymer ?
#
loop_
_entity_poly.entity_id
_entity_poly.type
_entity_poly.pdbx_seq_one_letter_code
_entity_poly.pdbx_strand_id
1 'polypeptide(L)'
;MEYGEQTWKEILQVAGYKFTVFNTHQVYPDDIMQSIAKACEKVTSSSYDSFMNFFGRCFVRYFSHFGYDVTIKATGRYFTDFLENVDNIHLLFRISYPKMKSPSMYLTTIDEKGCVLVYKSSRQGYVQYIIGLLHQIAKDVFNLELKLKILDTQTSVTGKTNTTVRFRLDFDNTLYMGAKRIKIANSENCDLAPVSCHLLLELFPFAVLMDANLNIAGVGLKFVEISKTSMLRNPLTKHFRIRRPKGINFSWTNAMYFQNVLFELEFLRASTLNHGGDTLKPETTSMGAIRKVSTGDKPVSPYQIRRDSQHGFKNILLRGQMRYIKDINLIIFLCSPLINDIDELPELGLYLNDLNPHGLSKEMVLAGWQHNSKLEFMFDKAEQRSQELEVNYKLLDEWKCKGDELLYSMIPRTVADRLRNGCSSLSTCETFDVVTVMFCELVGHDFQTVEDVMDVVSSMNAVFSCFDSLMDQFHVYKVETVGQIYMAASGAPERTKDHAINVADFSMAVIKGIKELKLPSGGEADVKIGKDHIIFRLK
;
A
#
# COMPACT_ATOMS: atom_id res chain seq x y z
N MET A 1 15.83 -14.64 18.16
CA MET A 1 15.52 -15.13 19.52
C MET A 1 16.14 -16.47 19.85
N GLU A 2 16.37 -17.41 18.92
CA GLU A 2 17.07 -18.69 19.25
C GLU A 2 18.58 -18.71 18.94
N TYR A 3 19.04 -18.05 17.86
CA TYR A 3 20.46 -18.04 17.45
C TYR A 3 21.10 -16.64 17.37
N GLY A 4 20.37 -15.57 17.71
CA GLY A 4 20.86 -14.18 17.67
C GLY A 4 20.96 -13.55 16.26
N GLU A 5 21.18 -12.24 16.20
CA GLU A 5 21.30 -11.47 14.94
C GLU A 5 22.68 -11.65 14.27
N GLN A 6 23.72 -11.93 15.06
CA GLN A 6 25.08 -12.11 14.58
C GLN A 6 25.21 -13.36 13.69
N THR A 7 24.68 -14.50 14.15
CA THR A 7 24.60 -15.74 13.38
C THR A 7 23.81 -15.55 12.08
N TRP A 8 22.76 -14.72 12.09
CA TRP A 8 21.99 -14.41 10.89
C TRP A 8 22.83 -13.64 9.85
N LYS A 9 23.63 -12.67 10.27
CA LYS A 9 24.56 -11.93 9.39
C LYS A 9 25.62 -12.85 8.79
N GLU A 10 26.16 -13.78 9.58
CA GLU A 10 27.12 -14.79 9.13
C GLU A 10 26.51 -15.73 8.07
N ILE A 11 25.28 -16.22 8.30
CA ILE A 11 24.55 -17.06 7.34
C ILE A 11 24.33 -16.32 6.01
N LEU A 12 23.93 -15.04 6.05
CA LEU A 12 23.72 -14.24 4.85
C LEU A 12 25.03 -14.02 4.07
N GLN A 13 26.14 -13.81 4.77
CA GLN A 13 27.45 -13.69 4.16
C GLN A 13 27.88 -14.99 3.47
N VAL A 14 27.66 -16.15 4.11
CA VAL A 14 27.96 -17.48 3.54
C VAL A 14 27.04 -17.80 2.35
N ALA A 15 25.78 -17.37 2.39
CA ALA A 15 24.82 -17.54 1.29
C ALA A 15 25.06 -16.58 0.11
N GLY A 16 25.93 -15.58 0.26
CA GLY A 16 26.28 -14.62 -0.80
C GLY A 16 25.22 -13.54 -1.06
N TYR A 17 24.32 -13.28 -0.11
CA TYR A 17 23.26 -12.28 -0.25
C TYR A 17 23.55 -11.02 0.58
N LYS A 18 23.38 -9.84 -0.04
CA LYS A 18 23.58 -8.53 0.61
C LYS A 18 22.35 -8.00 1.34
N PHE A 19 21.21 -8.70 1.28
CA PHE A 19 19.96 -8.24 1.88
C PHE A 19 19.99 -8.45 3.39
N THR A 20 19.96 -7.36 4.16
CA THR A 20 19.83 -7.39 5.62
C THR A 20 18.38 -7.56 6.07
N VAL A 21 17.41 -7.14 5.25
CA VAL A 21 15.97 -7.18 5.54
C VAL A 21 15.20 -7.70 4.34
N PHE A 22 14.27 -8.64 4.58
CA PHE A 22 13.37 -9.17 3.57
C PHE A 22 12.00 -8.48 3.65
N ASN A 23 11.58 -7.84 2.56
CA ASN A 23 10.22 -7.29 2.43
C ASN A 23 9.21 -8.38 2.02
N THR A 24 8.05 -8.42 2.68
CA THR A 24 6.97 -9.41 2.46
C THR A 24 6.31 -9.34 1.09
N HIS A 25 6.21 -8.16 0.47
CA HIS A 25 5.55 -7.98 -0.83
C HIS A 25 6.50 -8.13 -2.02
N GLN A 26 7.81 -8.29 -1.76
CA GLN A 26 8.81 -8.52 -2.79
C GLN A 26 8.97 -10.02 -3.08
N VAL A 27 9.01 -10.38 -4.37
CA VAL A 27 9.26 -11.76 -4.79
C VAL A 27 10.76 -11.96 -4.96
N TYR A 28 11.29 -13.00 -4.30
CA TYR A 28 12.69 -13.41 -4.39
C TYR A 28 12.86 -14.69 -5.21
N PRO A 29 14.04 -14.97 -5.77
CA PRO A 29 14.36 -16.23 -6.43
C PRO A 29 14.12 -17.46 -5.53
N ASP A 30 13.66 -18.56 -6.12
CA ASP A 30 13.31 -19.79 -5.38
C ASP A 30 14.55 -20.43 -4.72
N ASP A 31 15.74 -20.19 -5.26
CA ASP A 31 17.00 -20.75 -4.76
C ASP A 31 17.46 -20.12 -3.44
N ILE A 32 16.96 -18.92 -3.09
CA ILE A 32 17.41 -18.21 -1.88
C ILE A 32 17.18 -19.06 -0.63
N MET A 33 16.00 -19.66 -0.50
CA MET A 33 15.67 -20.46 0.68
C MET A 33 16.56 -21.69 0.80
N GLN A 34 16.83 -22.37 -0.31
CA GLN A 34 17.70 -23.55 -0.33
C GLN A 34 19.15 -23.17 -0.06
N SER A 35 19.62 -22.04 -0.58
CA SER A 35 20.95 -21.49 -0.33
C SER A 35 21.14 -21.08 1.13
N ILE A 36 20.14 -20.43 1.74
CA ILE A 36 20.14 -20.10 3.17
C ILE A 36 20.16 -21.38 3.99
N ALA A 37 19.35 -22.38 3.66
CA ALA A 37 19.34 -23.65 4.39
C ALA A 37 20.69 -24.40 4.31
N LYS A 38 21.36 -24.39 3.14
CA LYS A 38 22.72 -24.92 2.98
C LYS A 38 23.77 -24.10 3.74
N ALA A 39 23.61 -22.78 3.82
CA ALA A 39 24.49 -21.93 4.61
C ALA A 39 24.31 -22.17 6.12
N CYS A 40 23.07 -22.35 6.58
CA CYS A 40 22.76 -22.73 7.97
C CYS A 40 23.42 -24.06 8.33
N GLU A 41 23.36 -25.07 7.46
CA GLU A 41 24.02 -26.36 7.70
C GLU A 41 25.52 -26.22 7.95
N LYS A 42 26.19 -25.31 7.23
CA LYS A 42 27.62 -25.02 7.42
C LYS A 42 27.93 -24.27 8.72
N VAL A 43 27.05 -23.36 9.14
CA VAL A 43 27.30 -22.47 10.30
C VAL A 43 26.88 -23.12 11.61
N THR A 44 25.71 -23.76 11.66
CA THR A 44 25.14 -24.30 12.91
C THR A 44 25.28 -25.81 13.06
N SER A 45 25.95 -26.50 12.12
CA SER A 45 26.13 -27.97 12.08
C SER A 45 24.83 -28.78 12.19
N SER A 46 23.68 -28.14 11.94
CA SER A 46 22.36 -28.76 11.96
C SER A 46 21.97 -29.20 10.56
N SER A 47 21.25 -30.33 10.42
CA SER A 47 20.91 -30.85 9.09
C SER A 47 19.99 -29.90 8.30
N TYR A 48 20.16 -29.89 6.98
CA TYR A 48 19.28 -29.16 6.04
C TYR A 48 17.78 -29.39 6.34
N ASP A 49 17.41 -30.66 6.57
CA ASP A 49 16.02 -31.06 6.85
C ASP A 49 15.51 -30.51 8.19
N SER A 50 16.36 -30.49 9.22
CA SER A 50 16.03 -29.93 10.53
C SER A 50 15.76 -28.43 10.42
N PHE A 51 16.61 -27.70 9.69
CA PHE A 51 16.42 -26.28 9.43
C PHE A 51 15.12 -25.99 8.65
N MET A 52 14.82 -26.77 7.60
CA MET A 52 13.59 -26.60 6.84
C MET A 52 12.34 -26.85 7.69
N ASN A 53 12.36 -27.87 8.56
CA ASN A 53 11.28 -28.13 9.52
C ASN A 53 11.13 -26.97 10.51
N PHE A 54 12.25 -26.52 11.09
CA PHE A 54 12.27 -25.38 12.00
C PHE A 54 11.69 -24.11 11.36
N PHE A 55 12.08 -23.81 10.12
CA PHE A 55 11.56 -22.67 9.38
C PHE A 55 10.04 -22.76 9.16
N GLY A 56 9.52 -23.97 8.87
CA GLY A 56 8.08 -24.22 8.78
C GLY A 56 7.34 -23.87 10.07
N ARG A 57 7.91 -24.20 11.23
CA ARG A 57 7.34 -23.84 12.55
C ARG A 57 7.39 -22.33 12.81
N CYS A 58 8.52 -21.70 12.50
CA CYS A 58 8.67 -20.24 12.62
C CYS A 58 7.69 -19.48 11.72
N PHE A 59 7.42 -19.98 10.51
CA PHE A 59 6.45 -19.37 9.60
C PHE A 59 5.04 -19.33 10.21
N VAL A 60 4.64 -20.37 10.95
CA VAL A 60 3.35 -20.38 11.67
C VAL A 60 3.29 -19.27 12.70
N ARG A 61 4.31 -19.18 13.56
CA ARG A 61 4.38 -18.12 14.58
C ARG A 61 4.38 -16.72 13.95
N TYR A 62 5.06 -16.56 12.82
CA TYR A 62 5.09 -15.33 12.06
C TYR A 62 3.69 -14.95 11.56
N PHE A 63 2.99 -15.85 10.85
CA PHE A 63 1.67 -15.49 10.32
C PHE A 63 0.61 -15.33 11.43
N SER A 64 0.75 -16.04 12.56
CA SER A 64 -0.12 -15.87 13.73
C SER A 64 0.01 -14.46 14.31
N HIS A 65 1.18 -13.84 14.26
CA HIS A 65 1.36 -12.45 14.67
C HIS A 65 0.55 -11.46 13.81
N PHE A 66 0.28 -11.80 12.54
CA PHE A 66 -0.58 -11.03 11.65
C PHE A 66 -2.08 -11.36 11.79
N GLY A 67 -2.46 -12.23 12.73
CA GLY A 67 -3.86 -12.61 12.99
C GLY A 67 -4.45 -13.60 11.97
N TYR A 68 -3.62 -14.26 11.15
CA TYR A 68 -4.10 -15.26 10.19
C TYR A 68 -4.51 -16.60 10.84
N ASP A 69 -4.14 -16.82 12.09
CA ASP A 69 -4.59 -17.95 12.91
C ASP A 69 -6.12 -17.97 13.08
N VAL A 70 -6.73 -16.79 13.25
CA VAL A 70 -8.20 -16.64 13.30
C VAL A 70 -8.83 -17.07 11.97
N THR A 71 -8.22 -16.71 10.84
CA THR A 71 -8.71 -17.12 9.51
C THR A 71 -8.64 -18.64 9.33
N ILE A 72 -7.52 -19.25 9.74
CA ILE A 72 -7.34 -20.70 9.67
C ILE A 72 -8.36 -21.42 10.55
N LYS A 73 -8.56 -20.97 11.79
CA LYS A 73 -9.55 -21.55 12.71
C LYS A 73 -11.00 -21.33 12.23
N ALA A 74 -11.27 -20.21 11.56
CA ALA A 74 -12.58 -19.94 10.97
C ALA A 74 -12.92 -20.86 9.79
N THR A 75 -11.92 -21.48 9.14
CA THR A 75 -12.18 -22.38 8.00
C THR A 75 -12.84 -23.69 8.38
N GLY A 76 -12.70 -24.14 9.63
CA GLY A 76 -13.13 -25.47 10.00
C GLY A 76 -13.14 -25.69 11.51
N ARG A 77 -14.09 -26.51 11.99
CA ARG A 77 -14.15 -26.90 13.41
C ARG A 77 -13.07 -27.92 13.74
N TYR A 78 -12.76 -28.78 12.77
CA TYR A 78 -11.77 -29.84 12.90
C TYR A 78 -10.56 -29.58 12.01
N PHE A 79 -9.42 -30.19 12.34
CA PHE A 79 -8.20 -30.07 11.54
C PHE A 79 -8.38 -30.61 10.10
N THR A 80 -9.22 -31.64 9.92
CA THR A 80 -9.60 -32.16 8.59
C THR A 80 -10.34 -31.13 7.75
N ASP A 81 -11.27 -30.36 8.32
CA ASP A 81 -12.00 -29.30 7.62
C ASP A 81 -11.02 -28.23 7.09
N PHE A 82 -10.00 -27.88 7.89
CA PHE A 82 -8.92 -27.00 7.45
C PHE A 82 -8.15 -27.60 6.28
N LEU A 83 -7.72 -28.87 6.38
CA LEU A 83 -6.97 -29.56 5.34
C LEU A 83 -7.73 -29.66 4.00
N GLU A 84 -9.06 -29.83 4.05
CA GLU A 84 -9.90 -29.81 2.84
C GLU A 84 -10.01 -28.42 2.19
N ASN A 85 -9.81 -27.34 2.96
CA ASN A 85 -9.99 -25.96 2.54
C ASN A 85 -8.69 -25.17 2.31
N VAL A 86 -7.50 -25.78 2.46
CA VAL A 86 -6.24 -25.04 2.34
C VAL A 86 -6.07 -24.38 0.97
N ASP A 87 -6.48 -25.06 -0.11
CA ASP A 87 -6.43 -24.48 -1.46
C ASP A 87 -7.33 -23.24 -1.58
N ASN A 88 -8.47 -23.21 -0.87
CA ASN A 88 -9.36 -22.05 -0.84
C ASN A 88 -8.73 -20.87 -0.08
N ILE A 89 -8.01 -21.16 1.01
CA ILE A 89 -7.24 -20.15 1.76
C ILE A 89 -6.11 -19.57 0.90
N HIS A 90 -5.38 -20.41 0.18
CA HIS A 90 -4.35 -19.95 -0.75
C HIS A 90 -4.92 -19.05 -1.86
N LEU A 91 -6.12 -19.34 -2.36
CA LEU A 91 -6.80 -18.46 -3.31
C LEU A 91 -7.10 -17.09 -2.70
N LEU A 92 -7.49 -17.04 -1.43
CA LEU A 92 -7.72 -15.78 -0.70
C LEU A 92 -6.42 -14.99 -0.54
N PHE A 93 -5.34 -15.65 -0.13
CA PHE A 93 -4.03 -14.99 0.03
C PHE A 93 -3.50 -14.40 -1.27
N ARG A 94 -3.93 -14.89 -2.43
CA ARG A 94 -3.52 -14.31 -3.72
C ARG A 94 -4.08 -12.91 -3.94
N ILE A 95 -5.12 -12.51 -3.22
CA ILE A 95 -5.61 -11.13 -3.24
C ILE A 95 -4.54 -10.21 -2.63
N SER A 96 -4.02 -10.57 -1.45
CA SER A 96 -2.93 -9.84 -0.78
C SER A 96 -1.57 -10.02 -1.46
N TYR A 97 -1.34 -11.18 -2.09
CA TYR A 97 -0.08 -11.54 -2.74
C TYR A 97 -0.31 -12.03 -4.19
N PRO A 98 -0.53 -11.12 -5.16
CA PRO A 98 -0.94 -11.46 -6.53
C PRO A 98 0.00 -12.41 -7.29
N LYS A 99 1.31 -12.32 -7.00
CA LYS A 99 2.36 -13.11 -7.66
C LYS A 99 2.59 -14.48 -6.98
N MET A 100 1.86 -14.80 -5.92
CA MET A 100 2.01 -16.05 -5.18
C MET A 100 1.64 -17.26 -6.06
N LYS A 101 2.54 -18.25 -6.09
CA LYS A 101 2.29 -19.58 -6.67
C LYS A 101 2.01 -20.55 -5.54
N SER A 102 0.75 -20.84 -5.28
CA SER A 102 0.36 -21.76 -4.21
C SER A 102 0.53 -23.22 -4.63
N PRO A 103 0.99 -24.10 -3.72
CA PRO A 103 0.86 -25.54 -3.91
C PRO A 103 -0.61 -25.96 -3.82
N SER A 104 -0.93 -27.11 -4.40
CA SER A 104 -2.26 -27.71 -4.29
C SER A 104 -2.24 -28.86 -3.30
N MET A 105 -3.25 -28.91 -2.44
CA MET A 105 -3.41 -29.91 -1.39
C MET A 105 -4.84 -30.44 -1.37
N TYR A 106 -4.97 -31.76 -1.35
CA TYR A 106 -6.27 -32.42 -1.23
C TYR A 106 -6.14 -33.74 -0.46
N LEU A 107 -7.24 -34.15 0.18
CA LEU A 107 -7.32 -35.39 0.94
C LEU A 107 -7.82 -36.53 0.05
N THR A 108 -7.30 -37.74 0.28
CA THR A 108 -7.77 -38.96 -0.43
C THR A 108 -8.55 -39.89 0.48
N THR A 109 -8.00 -40.22 1.65
CA THR A 109 -8.63 -41.14 2.61
C THR A 109 -8.70 -40.47 3.97
N ILE A 110 -9.84 -40.61 4.64
CA ILE A 110 -10.10 -40.00 5.95
C ILE A 110 -10.64 -41.11 6.86
N ASP A 111 -9.94 -41.34 7.96
CA ASP A 111 -10.23 -42.39 8.94
C ASP A 111 -10.37 -41.78 10.34
N GLU A 112 -10.75 -42.59 11.34
CA GLU A 112 -10.81 -42.15 12.74
C GLU A 112 -9.41 -41.83 13.32
N LYS A 113 -8.35 -42.43 12.74
CA LYS A 113 -6.95 -42.24 13.16
C LYS A 113 -6.20 -41.18 12.36
N GLY A 114 -6.88 -40.40 11.53
CA GLY A 114 -6.30 -39.30 10.75
C GLY A 114 -6.64 -39.37 9.26
N CYS A 115 -5.74 -38.92 8.39
CA CYS A 115 -6.02 -38.82 6.95
C CYS A 115 -4.77 -38.92 6.06
N VAL A 116 -4.98 -39.15 4.77
CA VAL A 116 -3.92 -39.11 3.75
C VAL A 116 -4.05 -37.83 2.94
N LEU A 117 -3.00 -37.00 2.98
CA LEU A 117 -2.87 -35.74 2.29
C LEU A 117 -1.97 -35.90 1.05
N VAL A 118 -2.43 -35.41 -0.10
CA VAL A 118 -1.63 -35.31 -1.31
C VAL A 118 -1.21 -33.87 -1.52
N TYR A 119 0.10 -33.64 -1.50
CA TYR A 119 0.72 -32.34 -1.74
C TYR A 119 1.32 -32.30 -3.13
N LYS A 120 0.91 -31.31 -3.94
CA LYS A 120 1.44 -31.07 -5.28
C LYS A 120 2.06 -29.68 -5.36
N SER A 121 3.32 -29.61 -5.77
CA SER A 121 4.05 -28.35 -5.90
C SER A 121 4.86 -28.32 -7.19
N SER A 122 5.08 -27.11 -7.69
CA SER A 122 6.02 -26.84 -8.79
C SER A 122 7.46 -26.68 -8.33
N ARG A 123 7.68 -26.61 -7.01
CA ARG A 123 8.99 -26.41 -6.37
C ARG A 123 9.44 -27.68 -5.65
N GLN A 124 10.74 -27.98 -5.76
CA GLN A 124 11.40 -29.09 -5.07
C GLN A 124 12.03 -28.63 -3.75
N GLY A 125 12.27 -29.56 -2.82
CA GLY A 125 13.02 -29.29 -1.58
C GLY A 125 12.22 -28.70 -0.40
N TYR A 126 10.91 -28.50 -0.54
CA TYR A 126 10.04 -27.92 0.50
C TYR A 126 9.23 -28.96 1.32
N VAL A 127 9.53 -30.24 1.18
CA VAL A 127 8.80 -31.33 1.87
C VAL A 127 8.88 -31.18 3.39
N GLN A 128 10.09 -31.00 3.92
CA GLN A 128 10.32 -30.82 5.37
C GLN A 128 9.73 -29.52 5.91
N TYR A 129 9.67 -28.47 5.08
CA TYR A 129 9.02 -27.22 5.43
C TYR A 129 7.52 -27.41 5.70
N ILE A 130 6.82 -28.12 4.81
CA ILE A 130 5.39 -28.43 5.00
C ILE A 130 5.17 -29.31 6.22
N ILE A 131 6.08 -30.25 6.50
CA ILE A 131 6.01 -31.08 7.72
C ILE A 131 6.07 -30.18 8.96
N GLY A 132 7.01 -29.25 9.05
CA GLY A 132 7.11 -28.31 10.18
C GLY A 132 5.88 -27.41 10.32
N LEU A 133 5.37 -26.92 9.18
CA LEU A 133 4.16 -26.10 9.10
C LEU A 133 2.94 -26.84 9.67
N LEU A 134 2.65 -28.05 9.18
CA LEU A 134 1.48 -28.82 9.59
C LEU A 134 1.53 -29.23 11.07
N HIS A 135 2.71 -29.60 11.59
CA HIS A 135 2.87 -29.90 13.02
C HIS A 135 2.55 -28.70 13.89
N GLN A 136 3.06 -27.51 13.53
CA GLN A 136 2.87 -26.32 14.35
C GLN A 136 1.42 -25.81 14.27
N ILE A 137 0.75 -25.90 13.11
CA ILE A 137 -0.68 -25.57 12.98
C ILE A 137 -1.53 -26.51 13.84
N ALA A 138 -1.28 -27.83 13.77
CA ALA A 138 -2.03 -28.80 14.55
C ALA A 138 -1.89 -28.53 16.05
N LYS A 139 -0.68 -28.19 16.52
CA LYS A 139 -0.39 -27.90 17.92
C LYS A 139 -0.99 -26.57 18.39
N ASP A 140 -0.68 -25.46 17.70
CA ASP A 140 -1.02 -24.11 18.19
C ASP A 140 -2.49 -23.75 17.95
N VAL A 141 -3.07 -24.15 16.81
CA VAL A 141 -4.43 -23.72 16.41
C VAL A 141 -5.49 -24.72 16.85
N PHE A 142 -5.20 -26.02 16.72
CA PHE A 142 -6.16 -27.10 16.98
C PHE A 142 -5.89 -27.91 18.25
N ASN A 143 -4.77 -27.64 18.95
CA ASN A 143 -4.36 -28.38 20.16
C ASN A 143 -4.32 -29.90 19.96
N LEU A 144 -3.75 -30.34 18.84
CA LEU A 144 -3.61 -31.75 18.45
C LEU A 144 -2.13 -32.15 18.32
N GLU A 145 -1.83 -33.37 18.75
CA GLU A 145 -0.54 -34.00 18.46
C GLU A 145 -0.60 -34.71 17.11
N LEU A 146 0.13 -34.17 16.14
CA LEU A 146 0.21 -34.72 14.78
C LEU A 146 1.47 -35.59 14.64
N LYS A 147 1.31 -36.82 14.12
CA LYS A 147 2.43 -37.65 13.64
C LYS A 147 2.35 -37.77 12.12
N LEU A 148 3.47 -37.46 11.45
CA LEU A 148 3.56 -37.39 9.99
C LEU A 148 4.47 -38.49 9.44
N LYS A 149 3.98 -39.25 8.47
CA LYS A 149 4.77 -40.25 7.72
C LYS A 149 4.68 -39.97 6.22
N ILE A 150 5.80 -40.06 5.52
CA ILE A 150 5.85 -39.93 4.06
C ILE A 150 5.54 -41.32 3.46
N LEU A 151 4.52 -41.42 2.62
CA LEU A 151 4.14 -42.66 1.96
C LEU A 151 4.81 -42.82 0.59
N ASP A 152 4.75 -41.77 -0.22
CA ASP A 152 5.24 -41.79 -1.60
C ASP A 152 5.70 -40.39 -2.02
N THR A 153 6.77 -40.32 -2.82
CA THR A 153 7.32 -39.08 -3.40
C THR A 153 7.55 -39.32 -4.88
N GLN A 154 6.70 -38.72 -5.72
CA GLN A 154 6.82 -38.76 -7.17
C GLN A 154 7.36 -37.43 -7.69
N THR A 155 8.48 -37.48 -8.40
CA THR A 155 9.04 -36.32 -9.10
C THR A 155 8.91 -36.57 -10.60
N SER A 156 8.10 -35.78 -11.31
CA SER A 156 8.00 -35.89 -12.76
C SER A 156 9.25 -35.31 -13.42
N VAL A 157 9.94 -36.13 -14.23
CA VAL A 157 11.19 -35.76 -14.93
C VAL A 157 10.91 -35.09 -16.29
N THR A 158 9.68 -35.13 -16.79
CA THR A 158 9.29 -34.60 -18.11
C THR A 158 8.99 -33.09 -18.07
N GLY A 159 10.04 -32.26 -18.14
CA GLY A 159 10.00 -30.84 -18.54
C GLY A 159 9.29 -29.84 -17.63
N LYS A 160 8.49 -30.28 -16.66
CA LYS A 160 7.92 -29.47 -15.57
C LYS A 160 8.28 -30.12 -14.24
N THR A 161 9.00 -29.40 -13.38
CA THR A 161 9.49 -29.82 -12.06
C THR A 161 8.35 -29.99 -11.04
N ASN A 162 7.32 -30.78 -11.36
CA ASN A 162 6.21 -31.02 -10.45
C ASN A 162 6.59 -32.15 -9.48
N THR A 163 6.51 -31.86 -8.18
CA THR A 163 6.71 -32.82 -7.09
C THR A 163 5.36 -33.12 -6.47
N THR A 164 5.00 -34.40 -6.42
CA THR A 164 3.81 -34.90 -5.74
C THR A 164 4.23 -35.76 -4.57
N VAL A 165 3.80 -35.42 -3.36
CA VAL A 165 4.11 -36.17 -2.13
C VAL A 165 2.82 -36.60 -1.47
N ARG A 166 2.77 -37.85 -1.00
CA ARG A 166 1.66 -38.39 -0.21
C ARG A 166 2.08 -38.51 1.25
N PHE A 167 1.38 -37.81 2.13
CA PHE A 167 1.60 -37.84 3.57
C PHE A 167 0.49 -38.63 4.26
N ARG A 168 0.86 -39.51 5.18
CA ARG A 168 -0.05 -40.03 6.20
C ARG A 168 0.04 -39.13 7.42
N LEU A 169 -1.09 -38.52 7.76
CA LEU A 169 -1.31 -37.71 8.95
C LEU A 169 -2.02 -38.56 9.98
N ASP A 170 -1.34 -38.93 11.06
CA ASP A 170 -1.90 -39.68 12.17
C ASP A 170 -2.24 -38.71 13.31
N PHE A 171 -3.52 -38.57 13.64
CA PHE A 171 -4.07 -37.74 14.73
C PHE A 171 -5.46 -38.26 15.14
N ASP A 172 -5.97 -37.83 16.30
CA ASP A 172 -7.32 -38.21 16.73
C ASP A 172 -8.39 -37.48 15.89
N ASN A 173 -9.10 -38.23 15.06
CA ASN A 173 -10.11 -37.73 14.14
C ASN A 173 -11.50 -38.34 14.44
N THR A 174 -11.68 -38.93 15.63
CA THR A 174 -12.93 -39.60 16.05
C THR A 174 -14.12 -38.66 16.05
N LEU A 175 -13.97 -37.44 16.58
CA LEU A 175 -15.03 -36.43 16.67
C LEU A 175 -15.53 -35.99 15.27
N TYR A 176 -14.62 -35.80 14.32
CA TYR A 176 -14.97 -35.47 12.94
C TYR A 176 -15.76 -36.61 12.29
N MET A 177 -15.31 -37.86 12.43
CA MET A 177 -16.00 -39.02 11.87
C MET A 177 -17.37 -39.24 12.51
N GLY A 178 -17.49 -39.02 13.83
CA GLY A 178 -18.77 -39.03 14.53
C GLY A 178 -19.73 -37.97 13.99
N ALA A 179 -19.27 -36.72 13.84
CA ALA A 179 -20.07 -35.65 13.27
C ALA A 179 -20.50 -35.93 11.81
N LYS A 180 -19.62 -36.54 11.02
CA LYS A 180 -19.92 -36.95 9.64
C LYS A 180 -20.97 -38.06 9.58
N ARG A 181 -20.87 -39.07 10.48
CA ARG A 181 -21.88 -40.13 10.61
C ARG A 181 -23.24 -39.56 11.00
N ILE A 182 -23.30 -38.65 11.96
CA ILE A 182 -24.55 -38.00 12.38
C ILE A 182 -25.17 -37.20 11.22
N LYS A 183 -24.37 -36.45 10.45
CA LYS A 183 -24.87 -35.73 9.27
C LYS A 183 -25.49 -36.67 8.24
N ILE A 184 -24.82 -37.79 7.94
CA ILE A 184 -25.32 -38.78 6.98
C ILE A 184 -26.61 -39.43 7.51
N ALA A 185 -26.62 -39.87 8.77
CA ALA A 185 -27.80 -40.48 9.40
C ALA A 185 -29.01 -39.54 9.41
N ASN A 186 -28.80 -38.25 9.71
CA ASN A 186 -29.87 -37.25 9.68
C ASN A 186 -30.41 -37.00 8.26
N SER A 187 -29.57 -37.13 7.22
CA SER A 187 -30.01 -37.02 5.82
C SER A 187 -30.75 -38.27 5.33
N GLU A 188 -30.40 -39.45 5.83
CA GLU A 188 -31.06 -40.72 5.47
C GLU A 188 -32.40 -40.92 6.20
N ASN A 189 -32.65 -40.22 7.31
CA ASN A 189 -33.89 -40.34 8.07
C ASN A 189 -35.10 -39.60 7.46
N CYS A 190 -34.94 -38.89 6.34
CA CYS A 190 -36.04 -38.23 5.63
C CYS A 190 -36.06 -38.63 4.16
N ASP A 191 -36.89 -39.62 3.81
CA ASP A 191 -37.25 -39.92 2.43
C ASP A 191 -38.17 -38.82 1.88
N LEU A 192 -37.55 -37.77 1.33
CA LEU A 192 -38.25 -36.72 0.60
C LEU A 192 -38.69 -37.23 -0.78
N ALA A 193 -39.81 -36.71 -1.28
CA ALA A 193 -40.26 -37.01 -2.64
C ALA A 193 -39.19 -36.57 -3.67
N PRO A 194 -38.99 -37.33 -4.77
CA PRO A 194 -37.99 -37.00 -5.78
C PRO A 194 -38.29 -35.64 -6.43
N VAL A 195 -37.29 -34.76 -6.44
CA VAL A 195 -37.40 -33.40 -7.00
C VAL A 195 -36.99 -33.41 -8.47
N SER A 196 -37.74 -32.69 -9.31
CA SER A 196 -37.39 -32.54 -10.73
C SER A 196 -36.05 -31.81 -10.90
N CYS A 197 -35.19 -32.32 -11.79
CA CYS A 197 -33.95 -31.65 -12.17
C CYS A 197 -34.17 -30.26 -12.77
N HIS A 198 -35.35 -30.01 -13.34
CA HIS A 198 -35.70 -28.69 -13.87
C HIS A 198 -35.70 -27.61 -12.78
N LEU A 199 -36.28 -27.92 -11.61
CA LEU A 199 -36.32 -27.01 -10.47
C LEU A 199 -34.90 -26.68 -9.97
N LEU A 200 -33.99 -27.66 -9.98
CA LEU A 200 -32.60 -27.43 -9.63
C LEU A 200 -31.92 -26.46 -10.59
N LEU A 201 -32.15 -26.61 -11.90
CA LEU A 201 -31.56 -25.75 -12.94
C LEU A 201 -32.21 -24.36 -13.01
N GLU A 202 -33.44 -24.22 -12.50
CA GLU A 202 -34.12 -22.94 -12.29
C GLU A 202 -33.55 -22.20 -11.07
N LEU A 203 -33.37 -22.91 -9.95
CA LEU A 203 -32.77 -22.33 -8.75
C LEU A 203 -31.34 -21.86 -9.04
N PHE A 204 -30.54 -22.66 -9.73
CA PHE A 204 -29.15 -22.38 -10.07
C PHE A 204 -29.00 -22.05 -11.57
N PRO A 205 -29.28 -20.80 -12.00
CA PRO A 205 -29.28 -20.44 -13.42
C PRO A 205 -27.93 -20.62 -14.12
N PHE A 206 -26.83 -20.60 -13.38
CA PHE A 206 -25.47 -20.90 -13.85
C PHE A 206 -24.97 -22.28 -13.42
N ALA A 207 -25.79 -23.33 -13.46
CA ALA A 207 -25.34 -24.70 -13.23
C ALA A 207 -25.00 -25.45 -14.53
N VAL A 208 -24.02 -26.37 -14.47
CA VAL A 208 -23.72 -27.29 -15.58
C VAL A 208 -23.64 -28.72 -15.05
N LEU A 209 -24.43 -29.63 -15.63
CA LEU A 209 -24.42 -31.06 -15.33
C LEU A 209 -23.58 -31.80 -16.36
N MET A 210 -22.71 -32.69 -15.89
CA MET A 210 -21.75 -33.42 -16.72
C MET A 210 -21.83 -34.93 -16.48
N ASP A 211 -21.74 -35.70 -17.56
CA ASP A 211 -21.64 -37.15 -17.53
C ASP A 211 -20.20 -37.65 -17.30
N ALA A 212 -20.03 -38.97 -17.17
CA ALA A 212 -18.73 -39.62 -16.97
C ALA A 212 -17.72 -39.35 -18.10
N ASN A 213 -18.20 -39.00 -19.29
CA ASN A 213 -17.40 -38.65 -20.47
C ASN A 213 -17.15 -37.14 -20.59
N LEU A 214 -17.58 -36.35 -19.59
CA LEU A 214 -17.50 -34.88 -19.57
C LEU A 214 -18.33 -34.20 -20.67
N ASN A 215 -19.40 -34.84 -21.11
CA ASN A 215 -20.43 -34.22 -21.93
C ASN A 215 -21.47 -33.54 -21.06
N ILE A 216 -22.01 -32.44 -21.58
CA ILE A 216 -23.00 -31.63 -20.89
C ILE A 216 -24.36 -32.36 -20.95
N ALA A 217 -24.82 -32.86 -19.81
CA ALA A 217 -26.11 -33.55 -19.67
C ALA A 217 -27.27 -32.56 -19.44
N GLY A 218 -27.00 -31.43 -18.79
CA GLY A 218 -28.00 -30.42 -18.46
C GLY A 218 -27.33 -29.08 -18.15
N VAL A 219 -28.07 -27.99 -18.35
CA VAL A 219 -27.53 -26.64 -18.19
C VAL A 219 -28.60 -25.74 -17.58
N GLY A 220 -28.19 -24.85 -16.68
CA GLY A 220 -29.05 -23.81 -16.11
C GLY A 220 -29.62 -22.90 -17.19
N LEU A 221 -30.79 -22.32 -16.90
CA LEU A 221 -31.61 -21.58 -17.88
C LEU A 221 -30.84 -20.43 -18.54
N LYS A 222 -29.95 -19.75 -17.80
CA LYS A 222 -29.24 -18.56 -18.31
C LYS A 222 -28.19 -18.89 -19.36
N PHE A 223 -27.53 -20.05 -19.27
CA PHE A 223 -26.64 -20.46 -20.36
C PHE A 223 -27.39 -20.75 -21.65
N VAL A 224 -28.63 -21.24 -21.58
CA VAL A 224 -29.46 -21.48 -22.76
C VAL A 224 -29.80 -20.15 -23.45
N GLU A 225 -30.21 -19.14 -22.67
CA GLU A 225 -30.48 -17.79 -23.17
C GLU A 225 -29.24 -17.14 -23.80
N ILE A 226 -28.07 -17.28 -23.18
CA ILE A 226 -26.82 -16.66 -23.63
C ILE A 226 -26.24 -17.37 -24.86
N SER A 227 -26.21 -18.70 -24.86
CA SER A 227 -25.53 -19.49 -25.88
C SER A 227 -26.25 -19.45 -27.24
N LYS A 228 -27.58 -19.26 -27.24
CA LYS A 228 -28.48 -19.36 -28.40
C LYS A 228 -28.37 -20.66 -29.21
N THR A 229 -27.48 -21.57 -28.84
CA THR A 229 -27.15 -22.84 -29.49
C THR A 229 -27.27 -23.97 -28.47
N SER A 230 -27.67 -25.16 -28.94
CA SER A 230 -27.79 -26.32 -28.07
C SER A 230 -26.42 -26.77 -27.57
N MET A 231 -26.20 -26.67 -26.25
CA MET A 231 -25.00 -27.13 -25.57
C MET A 231 -25.09 -28.58 -25.12
N LEU A 232 -26.30 -29.16 -25.13
CA LEU A 232 -26.56 -30.50 -24.63
C LEU A 232 -25.82 -31.54 -25.47
N ARG A 233 -25.28 -32.56 -24.79
CA ARG A 233 -24.52 -33.69 -25.37
C ARG A 233 -23.21 -33.31 -26.08
N ASN A 234 -22.81 -32.04 -26.06
CA ASN A 234 -21.48 -31.64 -26.51
C ASN A 234 -20.45 -31.83 -25.37
N PRO A 235 -19.17 -32.06 -25.72
CA PRO A 235 -18.11 -32.07 -24.72
C PRO A 235 -17.95 -30.69 -24.08
N LEU A 236 -17.69 -30.65 -22.77
CA LEU A 236 -17.53 -29.40 -22.01
C LEU A 236 -16.48 -28.47 -22.62
N THR A 237 -15.38 -29.03 -23.12
CA THR A 237 -14.23 -28.30 -23.70
C THR A 237 -14.59 -27.45 -24.93
N LYS A 238 -15.69 -27.77 -25.62
CA LYS A 238 -16.17 -26.97 -26.76
C LYS A 238 -16.70 -25.60 -26.34
N HIS A 239 -17.32 -25.52 -25.16
CA HIS A 239 -18.00 -24.32 -24.67
C HIS A 239 -17.29 -23.68 -23.47
N PHE A 240 -16.44 -24.42 -22.77
CA PHE A 240 -15.76 -23.94 -21.56
C PHE A 240 -14.26 -24.20 -21.63
N ARG A 241 -13.49 -23.19 -21.22
CA ARG A 241 -12.06 -23.28 -21.01
C ARG A 241 -11.74 -23.21 -19.52
N ILE A 242 -11.03 -24.21 -19.00
CA ILE A 242 -10.61 -24.23 -17.60
C ILE A 242 -9.43 -23.27 -17.42
N ARG A 243 -9.60 -22.26 -16.54
CA ARG A 243 -8.49 -21.39 -16.11
C ARG A 243 -7.84 -21.90 -14.83
N ARG A 244 -8.63 -22.46 -13.91
CA ARG A 244 -8.14 -23.04 -12.65
C ARG A 244 -8.88 -24.33 -12.29
N PRO A 245 -8.18 -25.30 -11.68
CA PRO A 245 -6.76 -25.27 -11.29
C PRO A 245 -5.80 -25.47 -12.49
N LYS A 246 -4.61 -24.85 -12.43
CA LYS A 246 -3.60 -24.91 -13.52
C LYS A 246 -2.78 -26.20 -13.41
N GLY A 247 -2.53 -26.87 -14.55
CA GLY A 247 -1.64 -28.03 -14.63
C GLY A 247 -2.29 -29.38 -14.31
N ILE A 248 -3.61 -29.41 -14.16
CA ILE A 248 -4.39 -30.64 -14.03
C ILE A 248 -5.15 -30.85 -15.35
N ASN A 249 -4.98 -32.03 -15.96
CA ASN A 249 -5.82 -32.43 -17.08
C ASN A 249 -7.23 -32.68 -16.54
N PHE A 250 -8.22 -32.08 -17.19
CA PHE A 250 -9.60 -32.25 -16.78
C PHE A 250 -10.08 -33.65 -17.15
N SER A 251 -10.17 -34.51 -16.14
CA SER A 251 -10.70 -35.86 -16.23
C SER A 251 -11.80 -36.04 -15.20
N TRP A 252 -12.71 -36.98 -15.45
CA TRP A 252 -13.75 -37.37 -14.50
C TRP A 252 -13.19 -37.75 -13.12
N THR A 253 -12.10 -38.53 -13.12
CA THR A 253 -11.41 -38.94 -11.89
C THR A 253 -10.89 -37.74 -11.11
N ASN A 254 -10.30 -36.76 -11.79
CA ASN A 254 -9.80 -35.54 -11.15
C ASN A 254 -10.97 -34.71 -10.60
N ALA A 255 -12.06 -34.54 -11.36
CA ALA A 255 -13.24 -33.82 -10.88
C ALA A 255 -13.86 -34.47 -9.63
N MET A 256 -13.81 -35.81 -9.51
CA MET A 256 -14.22 -36.52 -8.30
C MET A 256 -13.31 -36.28 -7.10
N TYR A 257 -11.99 -36.16 -7.28
CA TYR A 257 -11.07 -35.86 -6.19
C TYR A 257 -11.13 -34.40 -5.73
N PHE A 258 -11.45 -33.47 -6.63
CA PHE A 258 -11.40 -32.03 -6.38
C PHE A 258 -12.75 -31.40 -6.00
N GLN A 259 -13.64 -32.14 -5.33
CA GLN A 259 -15.00 -31.65 -5.02
C GLN A 259 -15.05 -30.37 -4.17
N ASN A 260 -14.05 -30.19 -3.29
CA ASN A 260 -13.98 -29.03 -2.40
C ASN A 260 -13.15 -27.86 -2.97
N VAL A 261 -12.51 -28.06 -4.15
CA VAL A 261 -11.70 -27.03 -4.79
C VAL A 261 -12.59 -26.10 -5.61
N LEU A 262 -12.31 -24.80 -5.53
CA LEU A 262 -12.96 -23.79 -6.37
C LEU A 262 -12.36 -23.80 -7.79
N PHE A 263 -13.18 -24.13 -8.78
CA PHE A 263 -12.85 -24.07 -10.20
C PHE A 263 -13.18 -22.71 -10.79
N GLU A 264 -12.33 -22.25 -11.72
CA GLU A 264 -12.60 -21.08 -12.57
C GLU A 264 -12.69 -21.54 -14.02
N LEU A 265 -13.89 -21.46 -14.60
CA LEU A 265 -14.19 -21.80 -15.98
C LEU A 265 -14.52 -20.55 -16.78
N GLU A 266 -13.98 -20.42 -17.97
CA GLU A 266 -14.32 -19.37 -18.91
C GLU A 266 -15.30 -19.92 -19.94
N PHE A 267 -16.51 -19.36 -19.99
CA PHE A 267 -17.53 -19.70 -20.98
C PHE A 267 -17.27 -18.94 -22.28
N LEU A 268 -17.06 -19.70 -23.35
CA LEU A 268 -16.73 -19.21 -24.69
C LEU A 268 -18.01 -18.92 -25.47
N ARG A 269 -18.22 -17.67 -25.86
CA ARG A 269 -19.37 -17.28 -26.70
C ARG A 269 -19.07 -17.54 -28.17
N ALA A 270 -20.04 -18.08 -28.89
CA ALA A 270 -19.93 -18.44 -30.31
C ALA A 270 -19.50 -17.28 -31.22
N SER A 271 -19.78 -16.02 -30.84
CA SER A 271 -19.35 -14.83 -31.60
C SER A 271 -17.84 -14.61 -31.66
N THR A 272 -17.05 -15.25 -30.79
CA THR A 272 -15.57 -15.17 -30.81
C THR A 272 -14.91 -16.27 -31.65
N LEU A 273 -15.66 -17.28 -32.10
CA LEU A 273 -15.13 -18.39 -32.90
C LEU A 273 -15.04 -18.05 -34.41
N ASN A 274 -15.64 -16.95 -34.86
CA ASN A 274 -15.67 -16.56 -36.28
C ASN A 274 -14.49 -15.65 -36.73
N HIS A 275 -13.52 -15.35 -35.87
CA HIS A 275 -12.26 -14.67 -36.25
C HIS A 275 -11.03 -15.55 -36.03
N GLY A 276 -11.12 -16.83 -36.40
CA GLY A 276 -10.04 -17.81 -36.33
C GLY A 276 -9.67 -18.34 -37.70
N GLY A 277 -9.31 -17.46 -38.62
CA GLY A 277 -8.93 -17.80 -39.99
C GLY A 277 -8.04 -16.73 -40.61
N ASP A 278 -7.00 -16.30 -39.90
CA ASP A 278 -5.81 -15.78 -40.57
C ASP A 278 -4.60 -15.91 -39.63
N THR A 279 -3.59 -16.61 -40.13
CA THR A 279 -2.28 -16.85 -39.54
C THR A 279 -1.55 -15.55 -39.23
N LEU A 280 -1.28 -15.25 -37.95
CA LEU A 280 -0.22 -14.31 -37.57
C LEU A 280 0.48 -14.76 -36.26
N LYS A 281 1.81 -14.61 -36.29
CA LYS A 281 2.84 -15.07 -35.36
C LYS A 281 2.71 -14.50 -33.93
N PRO A 282 3.41 -15.08 -32.93
CA PRO A 282 3.36 -14.58 -31.56
C PRO A 282 4.24 -13.33 -31.44
N GLU A 283 3.62 -12.14 -31.39
CA GLU A 283 4.33 -10.94 -30.98
C GLU A 283 4.37 -10.84 -29.46
N THR A 284 5.58 -11.03 -28.94
CA THR A 284 6.07 -10.55 -27.66
C THR A 284 5.62 -9.11 -27.41
N THR A 285 4.74 -8.88 -26.44
CA THR A 285 4.44 -7.52 -25.95
C THR A 285 5.28 -7.22 -24.73
N SER A 286 6.44 -6.61 -25.01
CA SER A 286 7.19 -5.77 -24.09
C SER A 286 6.33 -4.59 -23.60
N MET A 287 6.56 -4.20 -22.35
CA MET A 287 6.12 -2.91 -21.81
C MET A 287 6.62 -1.74 -22.68
N GLY A 288 5.81 -0.70 -22.79
CA GLY A 288 6.24 0.64 -23.18
C GLY A 288 5.73 1.11 -24.54
N ALA A 289 4.59 1.79 -24.55
CA ALA A 289 4.28 2.82 -25.55
C ALA A 289 3.20 3.77 -25.03
N ILE A 290 3.65 4.85 -24.39
CA ILE A 290 2.88 6.08 -24.21
C ILE A 290 2.64 6.63 -25.62
N ARG A 291 1.39 6.60 -26.10
CA ARG A 291 1.00 7.31 -27.33
C ARG A 291 0.66 8.76 -26.97
N LYS A 292 1.43 9.68 -27.54
CA LYS A 292 1.22 11.13 -27.50
C LYS A 292 -0.21 11.47 -27.91
N VAL A 293 -0.96 12.13 -27.02
CA VAL A 293 -2.19 12.84 -27.35
C VAL A 293 -1.81 14.27 -27.73
N SER A 294 -2.23 14.65 -28.94
CA SER A 294 -2.15 15.99 -29.48
C SER A 294 -3.01 16.97 -28.67
N THR A 295 -2.37 18.06 -28.26
CA THR A 295 -2.87 19.38 -27.84
C THR A 295 -4.37 19.66 -28.07
N GLY A 296 -5.07 19.95 -26.97
CA GLY A 296 -6.42 20.50 -26.93
C GLY A 296 -7.03 20.35 -25.52
N ASP A 297 -6.78 21.32 -24.64
CA ASP A 297 -7.25 21.35 -23.25
C ASP A 297 -8.77 21.29 -23.12
N LYS A 298 -9.29 20.12 -22.75
CA LYS A 298 -10.44 19.92 -21.85
C LYS A 298 -10.25 18.60 -21.10
N PRO A 299 -10.52 18.50 -19.78
CA PRO A 299 -10.47 17.24 -19.07
C PRO A 299 -11.58 16.33 -19.60
N VAL A 300 -11.21 15.31 -20.37
CA VAL A 300 -12.13 14.28 -20.85
C VAL A 300 -12.46 13.39 -19.65
N SER A 301 -13.72 13.45 -19.22
CA SER A 301 -14.26 12.57 -18.18
C SER A 301 -14.02 11.09 -18.55
N PRO A 302 -13.65 10.22 -17.59
CA PRO A 302 -13.44 8.77 -17.82
C PRO A 302 -14.63 8.07 -18.50
N TYR A 303 -15.82 8.68 -18.43
CA TYR A 303 -17.05 8.19 -19.04
C TYR A 303 -17.10 8.39 -20.57
N GLN A 304 -16.39 9.36 -21.15
CA GLN A 304 -16.45 9.64 -22.60
C GLN A 304 -15.60 8.68 -23.43
N ILE A 305 -14.56 8.08 -22.86
CA ILE A 305 -13.74 7.04 -23.53
C ILE A 305 -14.51 5.72 -23.69
N ARG A 306 -15.59 5.50 -22.93
CA ARG A 306 -16.33 4.22 -22.88
C ARG A 306 -17.36 4.01 -23.99
N ARG A 307 -17.74 5.03 -24.77
CA ARG A 307 -18.74 4.86 -25.84
C ARG A 307 -18.19 4.33 -27.17
N ASP A 308 -16.87 4.36 -27.36
CA ASP A 308 -16.23 4.03 -28.65
C ASP A 308 -15.64 2.61 -28.74
N SER A 309 -15.90 1.73 -27.77
CA SER A 309 -15.56 0.31 -27.90
C SER A 309 -16.71 -0.49 -28.54
N GLN A 310 -16.87 -0.33 -29.86
CA GLN A 310 -17.53 -1.35 -30.67
C GLN A 310 -16.65 -2.61 -30.68
N HIS A 311 -16.88 -3.60 -29.81
CA HIS A 311 -16.47 -5.00 -30.02
C HIS A 311 -17.36 -5.93 -29.17
N GLY A 312 -17.74 -7.08 -29.71
CA GLY A 312 -18.79 -7.97 -29.17
C GLY A 312 -18.61 -8.42 -27.71
N PHE A 313 -19.66 -9.04 -27.15
CA PHE A 313 -19.70 -9.43 -25.75
C PHE A 313 -18.46 -10.23 -25.30
N LYS A 314 -17.91 -9.88 -24.15
CA LYS A 314 -16.77 -10.58 -23.53
C LYS A 314 -17.18 -11.99 -23.08
N ASN A 315 -16.19 -12.89 -22.99
CA ASN A 315 -16.39 -14.23 -22.39
C ASN A 315 -16.72 -14.10 -20.90
N ILE A 316 -17.61 -14.96 -20.40
CA ILE A 316 -17.99 -14.94 -18.98
C ILE A 316 -17.04 -15.84 -18.20
N LEU A 317 -16.42 -15.27 -17.15
CA LEU A 317 -15.67 -16.07 -16.18
C LEU A 317 -16.63 -16.55 -15.09
N LEU A 318 -16.60 -17.84 -14.80
CA LEU A 318 -17.46 -18.51 -13.84
C LEU A 318 -16.59 -19.11 -12.74
N ARG A 319 -17.02 -18.93 -11.49
CA ARG A 319 -16.35 -19.51 -10.33
C ARG A 319 -17.32 -20.37 -9.55
N GLY A 320 -16.91 -21.57 -9.18
CA GLY A 320 -17.81 -22.53 -8.55
C GLY A 320 -17.13 -23.78 -8.03
N GLN A 321 -17.91 -24.67 -7.42
CA GLN A 321 -17.45 -25.99 -6.98
C GLN A 321 -18.10 -27.09 -7.81
N MET A 322 -17.39 -28.20 -7.97
CA MET A 322 -17.91 -29.41 -8.61
C MET A 322 -18.38 -30.38 -7.53
N ARG A 323 -19.62 -30.86 -7.63
CA ARG A 323 -20.19 -31.83 -6.68
C ARG A 323 -20.66 -33.06 -7.45
N TYR A 324 -20.32 -34.23 -6.93
CA TYR A 324 -20.77 -35.50 -7.50
C TYR A 324 -22.11 -35.90 -6.89
N ILE A 325 -23.11 -36.12 -7.73
CA ILE A 325 -24.44 -36.59 -7.34
C ILE A 325 -24.47 -38.10 -7.57
N LYS A 326 -24.53 -38.87 -6.48
CA LYS A 326 -24.46 -40.33 -6.52
C LYS A 326 -25.65 -40.95 -7.25
N ASP A 327 -26.85 -40.44 -7.02
CA ASP A 327 -28.10 -41.04 -7.50
C ASP A 327 -28.23 -41.01 -9.03
N ILE A 328 -27.71 -39.95 -9.66
CA ILE A 328 -27.79 -39.74 -11.12
C ILE A 328 -26.45 -40.07 -11.79
N ASN A 329 -25.38 -40.33 -11.02
CA ASN A 329 -24.01 -40.51 -11.51
C ASN A 329 -23.54 -39.35 -12.42
N LEU A 330 -23.83 -38.11 -12.00
CA LEU A 330 -23.45 -36.88 -12.70
C LEU A 330 -22.64 -35.97 -11.78
N ILE A 331 -21.76 -35.16 -12.38
CA ILE A 331 -21.11 -34.06 -11.67
C ILE A 331 -21.84 -32.75 -12.00
N ILE A 332 -22.31 -32.05 -10.98
CA ILE A 332 -22.84 -30.70 -11.10
C ILE A 332 -21.75 -29.68 -10.80
N PHE A 333 -21.54 -28.74 -11.70
CA PHE A 333 -20.76 -27.53 -11.47
C PHE A 333 -21.71 -26.41 -11.05
N LEU A 334 -21.70 -26.10 -9.75
CA LEU A 334 -22.47 -25.00 -9.17
C LEU A 334 -21.59 -23.75 -9.20
N CYS A 335 -21.91 -22.81 -10.07
CA CYS A 335 -21.09 -21.62 -10.25
C CYS A 335 -21.90 -20.33 -10.29
N SER A 336 -21.17 -19.23 -10.15
CA SER A 336 -21.66 -17.88 -10.33
C SER A 336 -20.67 -17.11 -11.21
N PRO A 337 -21.13 -16.19 -12.06
CA PRO A 337 -20.24 -15.34 -12.83
C PRO A 337 -19.42 -14.45 -11.90
N LEU A 338 -18.13 -14.33 -12.21
CA LEU A 338 -17.21 -13.44 -11.50
C LEU A 338 -17.31 -12.06 -12.12
N ILE A 339 -17.94 -11.15 -11.39
CA ILE A 339 -18.18 -9.76 -11.77
C ILE A 339 -17.54 -8.89 -10.71
N ASN A 340 -16.67 -7.97 -11.11
CA ASN A 340 -16.02 -7.06 -10.17
C ASN A 340 -16.80 -5.76 -10.02
N ASP A 341 -17.43 -5.31 -11.10
CA ASP A 341 -18.14 -4.04 -11.15
C ASP A 341 -19.48 -4.20 -11.87
N ILE A 342 -20.46 -3.39 -11.46
CA ILE A 342 -21.77 -3.32 -12.11
C ILE A 342 -21.64 -2.88 -13.57
N ASP A 343 -20.60 -2.10 -13.89
CA ASP A 343 -20.28 -1.63 -15.23
C ASP A 343 -19.81 -2.77 -16.17
N GLU A 344 -19.36 -3.91 -15.65
CA GLU A 344 -18.97 -5.08 -16.46
C GLU A 344 -20.20 -5.88 -16.95
N LEU A 345 -21.35 -5.75 -16.29
CA LEU A 345 -22.56 -6.51 -16.62
C LEU A 345 -23.03 -6.33 -18.07
N PRO A 346 -23.13 -5.08 -18.60
CA PRO A 346 -23.50 -4.87 -20.01
C PRO A 346 -22.48 -5.44 -20.99
N GLU A 347 -21.17 -5.36 -20.68
CA GLU A 347 -20.11 -5.93 -21.53
C GLU A 347 -20.19 -7.47 -21.61
N LEU A 348 -20.63 -8.08 -20.50
CA LEU A 348 -20.94 -9.50 -20.40
C LEU A 348 -22.34 -9.81 -20.94
N GLY A 349 -23.17 -8.84 -21.32
CA GLY A 349 -24.55 -9.07 -21.74
C GLY A 349 -25.37 -9.83 -20.69
N LEU A 350 -25.11 -9.56 -19.41
CA LEU A 350 -25.85 -10.08 -18.26
C LEU A 350 -26.55 -8.91 -17.56
N TYR A 351 -27.67 -9.20 -16.92
CA TYR A 351 -28.35 -8.25 -16.05
C TYR A 351 -28.28 -8.70 -14.59
N LEU A 352 -28.51 -7.78 -13.67
CA LEU A 352 -28.54 -8.09 -12.23
C LEU A 352 -29.56 -9.18 -11.88
N ASN A 353 -30.68 -9.23 -12.61
CA ASN A 353 -31.72 -10.26 -12.43
C ASN A 353 -31.29 -11.66 -12.87
N ASP A 354 -30.31 -11.76 -13.77
CA ASP A 354 -29.82 -13.05 -14.29
C ASP A 354 -28.93 -13.78 -13.29
N LEU A 355 -28.33 -13.06 -12.34
CA LEU A 355 -27.55 -13.66 -11.26
C LEU A 355 -28.42 -14.55 -10.38
N ASN A 356 -27.77 -15.51 -9.71
CA ASN A 356 -28.45 -16.44 -8.81
C ASN A 356 -29.32 -15.64 -7.82
N PRO A 357 -30.62 -15.97 -7.70
CA PRO A 357 -31.52 -15.25 -6.79
C PRO A 357 -31.16 -15.51 -5.32
N HIS A 358 -30.57 -16.68 -5.06
CA HIS A 358 -30.01 -17.05 -3.77
C HIS A 358 -28.48 -16.86 -3.79
N GLY A 359 -27.91 -16.64 -2.60
CA GLY A 359 -26.48 -16.41 -2.44
C GLY A 359 -26.08 -14.94 -2.58
N LEU A 360 -24.78 -14.69 -2.54
CA LEU A 360 -24.22 -13.34 -2.33
C LEU A 360 -23.83 -12.63 -3.64
N SER A 361 -24.03 -13.23 -4.82
CA SER A 361 -23.52 -12.63 -6.08
C SER A 361 -24.16 -11.27 -6.39
N LYS A 362 -25.48 -11.13 -6.18
CA LYS A 362 -26.19 -9.85 -6.39
C LYS A 362 -25.75 -8.80 -5.37
N GLU A 363 -25.72 -9.19 -4.09
CA GLU A 363 -25.28 -8.32 -3.00
C GLU A 363 -23.83 -7.88 -3.17
N MET A 364 -22.95 -8.77 -3.62
CA MET A 364 -21.53 -8.47 -3.84
C MET A 364 -21.33 -7.44 -4.96
N VAL A 365 -22.08 -7.53 -6.07
CA VAL A 365 -22.02 -6.52 -7.13
C VAL A 365 -22.50 -5.16 -6.62
N LEU A 366 -23.60 -5.13 -5.87
CA LEU A 366 -24.13 -3.90 -5.27
C LEU A 366 -23.21 -3.32 -4.20
N ALA A 367 -22.62 -4.16 -3.35
CA ALA A 367 -21.68 -3.76 -2.31
C ALA A 367 -20.36 -3.28 -2.91
N GLY A 368 -19.88 -3.92 -3.99
CA GLY A 368 -18.73 -3.45 -4.76
C GLY A 368 -18.97 -2.07 -5.33
N TRP A 369 -20.13 -1.84 -5.94
CA TRP A 369 -20.54 -0.52 -6.43
C TRP A 369 -20.58 0.52 -5.31
N GLN A 370 -21.23 0.21 -4.17
CA GLN A 370 -21.29 1.11 -3.01
C GLN A 370 -19.89 1.40 -2.43
N HIS A 371 -19.02 0.40 -2.38
CA HIS A 371 -17.65 0.56 -1.88
C HIS A 371 -16.83 1.46 -2.79
N ASN A 372 -16.96 1.29 -4.12
CA ASN A 372 -16.28 2.13 -5.10
C ASN A 372 -16.71 3.59 -4.98
N SER A 373 -18.02 3.86 -4.88
CA SER A 373 -18.51 5.24 -4.66
C SER A 373 -18.01 5.83 -3.34
N LYS A 374 -17.92 5.02 -2.27
CA LYS A 374 -17.36 5.47 -0.98
C LYS A 374 -15.87 5.77 -1.10
N LEU A 375 -15.11 4.96 -1.83
CA LEU A 375 -13.69 5.18 -2.10
C LEU A 375 -13.47 6.49 -2.86
N GLU A 376 -14.25 6.73 -3.92
CA GLU A 376 -14.22 7.97 -4.70
C GLU A 376 -14.44 9.20 -3.81
N PHE A 377 -15.49 9.18 -2.97
CA PHE A 377 -15.72 10.24 -2.00
C PHE A 377 -14.56 10.44 -1.01
N MET A 378 -13.91 9.35 -0.58
CA MET A 378 -12.75 9.44 0.30
C MET A 378 -11.53 10.03 -0.41
N PHE A 379 -11.34 9.74 -1.71
CA PHE A 379 -10.29 10.34 -2.53
C PHE A 379 -10.51 11.84 -2.72
N ASP A 380 -11.72 12.26 -3.09
CA ASP A 380 -12.04 13.69 -3.24
C ASP A 380 -11.79 14.46 -1.93
N LYS A 381 -12.19 13.88 -0.80
CA LYS A 381 -11.94 14.48 0.51
C LYS A 381 -10.45 14.54 0.88
N ALA A 382 -9.68 13.52 0.49
CA ALA A 382 -8.24 13.51 0.70
C ALA A 382 -7.54 14.56 -0.17
N GLU A 383 -8.00 14.74 -1.42
CA GLU A 383 -7.50 15.76 -2.33
C GLU A 383 -7.81 17.18 -1.81
N GLN A 384 -9.05 17.44 -1.39
CA GLN A 384 -9.43 18.71 -0.76
C GLN A 384 -8.55 19.05 0.44
N ARG A 385 -8.32 18.07 1.34
CA ARG A 385 -7.40 18.25 2.48
C ARG A 385 -5.97 18.52 2.05
N SER A 386 -5.51 17.89 0.97
CA SER A 386 -4.17 18.15 0.43
C SER A 386 -4.06 19.60 -0.08
N GLN A 387 -5.08 20.10 -0.77
CA GLN A 387 -5.13 21.49 -1.25
C GLN A 387 -5.18 22.49 -0.09
N GLU A 388 -6.03 22.25 0.92
CA GLU A 388 -6.09 23.06 2.14
C GLU A 388 -4.73 23.09 2.87
N LEU A 389 -4.07 21.94 2.96
CA LEU A 389 -2.76 21.83 3.59
C LEU A 389 -1.70 22.60 2.79
N GLU A 390 -1.73 22.56 1.46
CA GLU A 390 -0.82 23.33 0.61
C GLU A 390 -0.99 24.84 0.81
N VAL A 391 -2.24 25.33 0.87
CA VAL A 391 -2.53 26.74 1.16
C VAL A 391 -2.02 27.11 2.56
N ASN A 392 -2.26 26.27 3.56
CA ASN A 392 -1.76 26.50 4.91
C ASN A 392 -0.23 26.51 4.98
N TYR A 393 0.46 25.66 4.21
CA TYR A 393 1.92 25.68 4.13
C TYR A 393 2.45 26.97 3.50
N LYS A 394 1.81 27.48 2.44
CA LYS A 394 2.17 28.77 1.83
C LYS A 394 1.98 29.91 2.83
N LEU A 395 0.84 29.94 3.52
CA LEU A 395 0.56 30.95 4.53
C LEU A 395 1.57 30.86 5.69
N LEU A 396 1.90 29.65 6.14
CA LEU A 396 2.91 29.43 7.17
C LEU A 396 4.29 29.97 6.73
N ASP A 397 4.67 29.76 5.47
CA ASP A 397 5.93 30.27 4.93
C ASP A 397 5.93 31.80 4.85
N GLU A 398 4.84 32.42 4.43
CA GLU A 398 4.67 33.88 4.46
C GLU A 398 4.80 34.45 5.88
N TRP A 399 4.16 33.82 6.87
CA TRP A 399 4.27 34.24 8.27
C TRP A 399 5.67 34.02 8.83
N LYS A 400 6.36 32.96 8.43
CA LYS A 400 7.78 32.74 8.78
C LYS A 400 8.66 33.83 8.19
N CYS A 401 8.47 34.17 6.92
CA CYS A 401 9.23 35.26 6.27
C CYS A 401 8.98 36.61 6.94
N LYS A 402 7.72 36.95 7.25
CA LYS A 402 7.39 38.17 8.01
C LYS A 402 7.98 38.15 9.42
N GLY A 403 7.96 37.00 10.09
CA GLY A 403 8.58 36.82 11.40
C GLY A 403 10.09 37.01 11.36
N ASP A 404 10.75 36.46 10.34
CA ASP A 404 12.19 36.60 10.10
C ASP A 404 12.55 38.06 9.77
N GLU A 405 11.76 38.74 8.94
CA GLU A 405 11.96 40.16 8.60
C GLU A 405 11.86 41.06 9.84
N LEU A 406 10.84 40.85 10.69
CA LEU A 406 10.69 41.57 11.95
C LEU A 406 11.82 41.28 12.93
N LEU A 407 12.31 40.04 12.99
CA LEU A 407 13.41 39.68 13.87
C LEU A 407 14.71 40.40 13.46
N TYR A 408 15.02 40.41 12.16
CA TYR A 408 16.21 41.06 11.63
C TYR A 408 16.13 42.59 11.61
N SER A 409 14.93 43.18 11.69
CA SER A 409 14.77 44.63 11.83
C SER A 409 14.99 45.11 13.26
N MET A 410 14.79 44.25 14.26
CA MET A 410 15.01 44.59 15.68
C MET A 410 16.42 44.27 16.19
N ILE A 411 17.04 43.20 15.69
CA ILE A 411 18.30 42.66 16.22
C ILE A 411 19.24 42.34 15.05
N PRO A 412 20.57 42.50 15.18
CA PRO A 412 21.48 42.18 14.10
C PRO A 412 21.38 40.73 13.64
N ARG A 413 21.51 40.48 12.33
CA ARG A 413 21.43 39.13 11.75
C ARG A 413 22.32 38.11 12.45
N THR A 414 23.57 38.48 12.73
CA THR A 414 24.54 37.59 13.41
C THR A 414 24.11 37.16 14.80
N VAL A 415 23.39 38.01 15.53
CA VAL A 415 22.85 37.74 16.86
C VAL A 415 21.52 36.98 16.77
N ALA A 416 20.64 37.39 15.85
CA ALA A 416 19.36 36.74 15.58
C ALA A 416 19.52 35.28 15.15
N ASP A 417 20.48 34.97 14.27
CA ASP A 417 20.77 33.61 13.82
C ASP A 417 21.28 32.72 14.96
N ARG A 418 22.14 33.26 15.85
CA ARG A 418 22.62 32.52 17.03
C ARG A 418 21.47 32.18 17.98
N LEU A 419 20.57 33.12 18.23
CA LEU A 419 19.38 32.90 19.06
C LEU A 419 18.41 31.90 18.42
N ARG A 420 18.20 31.98 17.09
CA ARG A 420 17.36 31.04 16.33
C ARG A 420 17.89 29.61 16.37
N ASN A 421 19.21 29.44 16.40
CA ASN A 421 19.88 28.15 16.55
C ASN A 421 19.86 27.61 17.99
N GLY A 422 19.19 28.30 18.93
CA GLY A 422 19.02 27.86 20.31
C GLY A 422 20.19 28.20 21.24
N CYS A 423 21.09 29.11 20.85
CA CYS A 423 22.13 29.59 21.74
C CYS A 423 21.52 30.41 22.88
N SER A 424 22.04 30.26 24.10
CA SER A 424 21.56 31.03 25.25
C SER A 424 21.90 32.52 25.09
N SER A 425 21.02 33.41 25.53
CA SER A 425 21.23 34.86 25.42
C SER A 425 22.55 35.33 26.04
N LEU A 426 23.03 34.64 27.08
CA LEU A 426 24.30 34.93 27.75
C LEU A 426 25.52 34.59 26.90
N SER A 427 25.45 33.52 26.09
CA SER A 427 26.53 33.11 25.19
C SER A 427 26.67 34.00 23.95
N THR A 428 25.65 34.82 23.67
CA THR A 428 25.63 35.75 22.55
C THR A 428 26.21 37.13 22.91
N CYS A 429 26.45 37.40 24.21
CA CYS A 429 27.12 38.61 24.67
C CYS A 429 28.59 38.60 24.26
N GLU A 430 29.01 39.59 23.47
CA GLU A 430 30.40 39.75 23.01
C GLU A 430 30.95 41.11 23.46
N THR A 431 32.22 41.14 23.86
CA THR A 431 32.95 42.38 24.16
C THR A 431 33.69 42.84 22.92
N PHE A 432 33.53 44.12 22.57
CA PHE A 432 34.19 44.75 21.43
C PHE A 432 35.26 45.73 21.94
N ASP A 433 36.50 45.54 21.51
CA ASP A 433 37.65 46.32 22.00
C ASP A 433 37.70 47.73 21.40
N VAL A 434 37.16 47.89 20.20
CA VAL A 434 37.19 49.14 19.44
C VAL A 434 35.83 49.37 18.77
N VAL A 435 35.11 50.38 19.24
CA VAL A 435 33.81 50.79 18.72
C VAL A 435 33.78 52.32 18.69
N THR A 436 33.15 52.90 17.65
CA THR A 436 32.85 54.32 17.60
C THR A 436 31.35 54.51 17.68
N VAL A 437 30.90 55.39 18.58
CA VAL A 437 29.48 55.67 18.82
C VAL A 437 29.18 57.13 18.45
N MET A 438 28.05 57.33 17.80
CA MET A 438 27.49 58.63 17.46
C MET A 438 26.21 58.84 18.25
N PHE A 439 26.10 60.01 18.89
CA PHE A 439 24.87 60.51 19.46
C PHE A 439 24.38 61.70 18.65
N CYS A 440 23.09 61.73 18.36
CA CYS A 440 22.47 62.69 17.48
C CYS A 440 21.17 63.14 18.13
N GLU A 441 21.19 64.31 18.76
CA GLU A 441 20.04 64.88 19.46
C GLU A 441 19.28 65.82 18.54
N LEU A 442 17.99 65.56 18.35
CA LEU A 442 17.08 66.48 17.68
C LEU A 442 16.79 67.66 18.61
N VAL A 443 17.04 68.89 18.17
CA VAL A 443 16.77 70.08 18.99
C VAL A 443 15.28 70.43 18.88
N GLY A 444 14.48 70.00 19.85
CA GLY A 444 13.05 70.33 19.95
C GLY A 444 12.75 71.63 20.70
N HIS A 445 11.57 72.20 20.48
CA HIS A 445 10.98 73.26 21.30
C HIS A 445 10.05 72.67 22.39
N ASP A 446 9.91 73.35 23.53
CA ASP A 446 9.07 72.90 24.66
C ASP A 446 7.58 72.79 24.29
N PHE A 447 6.93 71.70 24.73
CA PHE A 447 5.57 71.31 24.34
C PHE A 447 4.48 72.07 25.12
N GLN A 448 3.45 72.59 24.45
CA GLN A 448 2.28 73.19 25.12
C GLN A 448 0.91 72.69 24.63
N THR A 449 0.79 72.10 23.43
CA THR A 449 -0.50 71.56 22.93
C THR A 449 -0.40 70.14 22.34
N VAL A 450 -1.54 69.45 22.17
CA VAL A 450 -1.61 68.06 21.62
C VAL A 450 -1.31 68.01 20.12
N GLU A 451 -1.61 69.08 19.39
CA GLU A 451 -1.33 69.21 17.96
C GLU A 451 0.19 69.32 17.70
N ASP A 452 0.91 70.09 18.55
CA ASP A 452 2.38 70.16 18.52
C ASP A 452 3.04 68.79 18.71
N VAL A 453 2.42 67.90 19.50
CA VAL A 453 2.95 66.55 19.76
C VAL A 453 2.89 65.67 18.52
N MET A 454 1.79 65.71 17.75
CA MET A 454 1.64 64.90 16.52
C MET A 454 2.58 65.37 15.40
N ASP A 455 2.80 66.69 15.30
CA ASP A 455 3.72 67.27 14.32
C ASP A 455 5.18 66.98 14.67
N VAL A 456 5.54 66.98 15.96
CA VAL A 456 6.88 66.58 16.41
C VAL A 456 7.12 65.10 16.16
N VAL A 457 6.16 64.22 16.46
CA VAL A 457 6.29 62.78 16.18
C VAL A 457 6.47 62.53 14.69
N SER A 458 5.70 63.22 13.85
CA SER A 458 5.81 63.11 12.38
C SER A 458 7.16 63.62 11.87
N SER A 459 7.65 64.73 12.43
CA SER A 459 8.96 65.31 12.10
C SER A 459 10.11 64.40 12.55
N MET A 460 10.03 63.84 13.75
CA MET A 460 11.00 62.88 14.28
C MET A 460 11.04 61.61 13.42
N ASN A 461 9.88 61.09 13.02
CA ASN A 461 9.80 59.92 12.14
C ASN A 461 10.43 60.21 10.77
N ALA A 462 10.22 61.41 10.20
CA ALA A 462 10.84 61.80 8.93
C ALA A 462 12.37 61.92 9.03
N VAL A 463 12.87 62.53 10.11
CA VAL A 463 14.32 62.68 10.36
C VAL A 463 14.97 61.31 10.60
N PHE A 464 14.39 60.46 11.44
CA PHE A 464 14.91 59.12 11.71
C PHE A 464 14.84 58.20 10.48
N SER A 465 13.77 58.30 9.67
CA SER A 465 13.69 57.57 8.40
C SER A 465 14.79 57.99 7.42
N CYS A 466 15.14 59.29 7.40
CA CYS A 466 16.27 59.78 6.60
C CYS A 466 17.59 59.16 7.08
N PHE A 467 17.83 59.11 8.39
CA PHE A 467 19.04 58.51 8.96
C PHE A 467 19.11 57.00 8.69
N ASP A 468 17.99 56.31 8.87
CA ASP A 468 17.85 54.88 8.60
C ASP A 468 18.07 54.55 7.10
N SER A 469 17.80 55.48 6.18
CA SER A 469 18.12 55.26 4.76
C SER A 469 19.61 55.41 4.42
N LEU A 470 20.33 56.21 5.22
CA LEU A 470 21.76 56.50 5.02
C LEU A 470 22.65 55.47 5.73
N MET A 471 22.21 54.85 6.83
CA MET A 471 23.04 53.94 7.64
C MET A 471 23.54 52.72 6.86
N ASP A 472 22.71 52.18 5.95
CA ASP A 472 23.05 51.00 5.13
C ASP A 472 24.24 51.27 4.20
N GLN A 473 24.41 52.51 3.75
CA GLN A 473 25.49 52.90 2.82
C GLN A 473 26.86 53.00 3.51
N PHE A 474 26.88 53.30 4.81
CA PHE A 474 28.11 53.56 5.57
C PHE A 474 28.45 52.45 6.57
N HIS A 475 27.76 51.30 6.52
CA HIS A 475 27.97 50.18 7.44
C HIS A 475 27.94 50.59 8.92
N VAL A 476 26.94 51.39 9.27
CA VAL A 476 26.67 51.85 10.65
C VAL A 476 25.42 51.14 11.16
N TYR A 477 25.46 50.65 12.40
CA TYR A 477 24.34 49.96 13.04
C TYR A 477 23.58 50.90 14.00
N LYS A 478 22.25 50.91 13.91
CA LYS A 478 21.37 51.69 14.79
C LYS A 478 21.23 51.00 16.14
N VAL A 479 21.49 51.72 17.22
CA VAL A 479 21.28 51.25 18.60
C VAL A 479 19.93 51.78 19.10
N GLU A 480 19.30 51.10 20.07
CA GLU A 480 18.04 51.55 20.65
C GLU A 480 18.12 53.01 21.14
N THR A 481 17.15 53.81 20.72
CA THR A 481 17.10 55.26 20.94
C THR A 481 16.10 55.60 22.04
N VAL A 482 16.44 56.50 22.96
CA VAL A 482 15.53 56.97 24.01
C VAL A 482 15.13 58.43 23.72
N GLY A 483 13.86 58.65 23.41
CA GLY A 483 13.31 59.99 23.17
C GLY A 483 13.84 60.64 21.89
N GLN A 484 14.48 61.82 22.03
CA GLN A 484 14.95 62.66 20.92
C GLN A 484 16.40 62.35 20.49
N ILE A 485 17.04 61.36 21.11
CA ILE A 485 18.44 61.01 20.87
C ILE A 485 18.52 59.78 19.97
N TYR A 486 19.07 59.97 18.78
CA TYR A 486 19.42 58.90 17.85
C TYR A 486 20.85 58.41 18.12
N MET A 487 21.02 57.11 18.32
CA MET A 487 22.29 56.47 18.66
C MET A 487 22.67 55.49 17.56
N ALA A 488 23.90 55.60 17.07
CA ALA A 488 24.42 54.73 16.02
C ALA A 488 25.86 54.33 16.35
N ALA A 489 26.26 53.11 15.97
CA ALA A 489 27.59 52.58 16.26
C ALA A 489 28.20 51.89 15.03
N SER A 490 29.53 51.96 14.92
CA SER A 490 30.31 51.16 13.98
C SER A 490 31.46 50.47 14.71
N GLY A 491 31.82 49.26 14.27
CA GLY A 491 32.71 48.35 14.99
C GLY A 491 31.98 47.35 15.90
N ALA A 492 30.66 47.50 16.07
CA ALA A 492 29.75 46.54 16.67
C ALA A 492 28.40 46.61 15.93
N PRO A 493 27.74 45.47 15.61
CA PRO A 493 28.10 44.08 15.94
C PRO A 493 29.16 43.46 15.01
N GLU A 494 29.44 44.07 13.85
CA GLU A 494 30.49 43.64 12.94
C GLU A 494 31.78 44.44 13.17
N ARG A 495 32.89 43.72 13.35
CA ARG A 495 34.21 44.32 13.61
C ARG A 495 34.78 44.88 12.30
N THR A 496 34.98 46.19 12.24
CA THR A 496 35.60 46.89 11.10
C THR A 496 36.80 47.69 11.59
N LYS A 497 37.81 47.88 10.74
CA LYS A 497 38.97 48.74 11.06
C LYS A 497 38.68 50.23 10.79
N ASP A 498 37.73 50.48 9.90
CA ASP A 498 37.33 51.82 9.45
C ASP A 498 36.13 52.36 10.24
N HIS A 499 35.85 51.81 11.43
CA HIS A 499 34.71 52.18 12.29
C HIS A 499 34.58 53.70 12.52
N ALA A 500 35.70 54.40 12.72
CA ALA A 500 35.72 55.84 12.94
C ALA A 500 35.45 56.65 11.66
N ILE A 501 35.91 56.16 10.51
CA ILE A 501 35.72 56.77 9.19
C ILE A 501 34.25 56.63 8.80
N ASN A 502 33.70 55.42 8.93
CA ASN A 502 32.29 55.12 8.64
C ASN A 502 31.34 56.03 9.42
N VAL A 503 31.57 56.19 10.74
CA VAL A 503 30.75 57.10 11.56
C VAL A 503 30.96 58.57 11.17
N ALA A 504 32.18 58.96 10.80
CA ALA A 504 32.47 60.32 10.38
C ALA A 504 31.75 60.69 9.07
N ASP A 505 31.81 59.80 8.08
CA ASP A 505 31.16 59.95 6.77
C ASP A 505 29.64 59.89 6.90
N PHE A 506 29.12 58.95 7.70
CA PHE A 506 27.70 58.90 8.03
C PHE A 506 27.21 60.21 8.67
N SER A 507 27.96 60.76 9.63
CA SER A 507 27.59 62.04 10.27
C SER A 507 27.56 63.20 9.27
N MET A 508 28.50 63.23 8.31
CA MET A 508 28.51 64.25 7.26
C MET A 508 27.32 64.10 6.32
N ALA A 509 26.98 62.87 5.95
CA ALA A 509 25.82 62.55 5.12
C ALA A 509 24.51 62.91 5.83
N VAL A 510 24.40 62.64 7.14
CA VAL A 510 23.26 63.01 7.98
C VAL A 510 23.05 64.53 8.01
N ILE A 511 24.10 65.33 8.26
CA ILE A 511 24.00 66.80 8.26
C ILE A 511 23.52 67.32 6.90
N LYS A 512 24.02 66.72 5.81
CA LYS A 512 23.60 67.09 4.46
C LYS A 512 22.14 66.70 4.19
N GLY A 513 21.74 65.49 4.59
CA GLY A 513 20.38 64.97 4.44
C GLY A 513 19.35 65.81 5.19
N ILE A 514 19.66 66.27 6.41
CA ILE A 514 18.77 67.14 7.20
C ILE A 514 18.53 68.48 6.49
N LYS A 515 19.57 69.09 5.90
CA LYS A 515 19.44 70.36 5.16
C LYS A 515 18.59 70.25 3.90
N GLU A 516 18.53 69.06 3.31
CA GLU A 516 17.74 68.78 2.11
C GLU A 516 16.31 68.29 2.45
N LEU A 517 16.07 67.86 3.69
CA LEU A 517 14.81 67.32 4.16
C LEU A 517 13.80 68.45 4.43
N LYS A 518 12.69 68.45 3.69
CA LYS A 518 11.55 69.32 3.97
C LYS A 518 10.63 68.65 4.98
N LEU A 519 10.51 69.24 6.16
CA LEU A 519 9.60 68.74 7.19
C LEU A 519 8.13 68.97 6.78
N PRO A 520 7.20 68.07 7.18
CA PRO A 520 5.77 68.22 6.93
C PRO A 520 5.15 69.49 7.53
N SER A 521 5.75 69.99 8.61
CA SER A 521 5.37 71.20 9.35
C SER A 521 5.95 72.51 8.77
N GLY A 522 6.78 72.44 7.72
CA GLY A 522 7.39 73.61 7.08
C GLY A 522 8.55 74.27 7.84
N GLY A 523 8.98 73.71 8.97
CA GLY A 523 10.14 74.17 9.73
C GLY A 523 11.48 73.56 9.26
N GLU A 524 12.59 74.13 9.72
CA GLU A 524 13.94 73.54 9.59
C GLU A 524 14.24 72.68 10.83
N ALA A 525 14.76 71.46 10.63
CA ALA A 525 15.23 70.60 11.72
C ALA A 525 16.69 70.91 12.06
N ASP A 526 16.96 71.28 13.31
CA ASP A 526 18.32 71.40 13.83
C ASP A 526 18.70 70.16 14.65
N VAL A 527 19.93 69.71 14.44
CA VAL A 527 20.44 68.47 15.04
C VAL A 527 21.83 68.71 15.62
N LYS A 528 22.04 68.25 16.85
CA LYS A 528 23.34 68.28 17.53
C LYS A 528 23.96 66.89 17.49
N ILE A 529 25.15 66.78 16.88
CA ILE A 529 25.86 65.51 16.76
C ILE A 529 27.06 65.51 17.70
N GLY A 530 27.05 64.62 18.67
CA GLY A 530 28.19 64.26 19.51
C GLY A 530 28.86 62.99 18.99
N LYS A 531 30.18 63.02 18.79
CA LYS A 531 30.98 61.83 18.43
C LYS A 531 31.87 61.48 19.62
N ASP A 532 31.72 60.28 20.15
CA ASP A 532 32.59 59.79 21.21
C ASP A 532 33.36 58.56 20.73
N HIS A 533 34.69 58.62 20.85
CA HIS A 533 35.55 57.48 20.56
C HIS A 533 35.82 56.74 21.87
N ILE A 534 35.00 55.75 22.16
CA ILE A 534 35.12 54.96 23.39
C ILE A 534 36.12 53.83 23.14
N ILE A 535 37.38 54.04 23.54
CA ILE A 535 38.37 52.96 23.64
C ILE A 535 38.18 52.32 25.02
N PHE A 536 37.48 51.20 25.09
CA PHE A 536 37.53 50.35 26.29
C PHE A 536 38.89 49.64 26.31
N ARG A 537 39.91 50.32 26.82
CA ARG A 537 41.14 49.65 27.27
C ARG A 537 40.84 49.01 28.61
N LEU A 538 40.25 47.82 28.58
CA LEU A 538 40.20 46.95 29.77
C LEU A 538 41.66 46.66 30.17
N LYS A 539 41.96 46.94 31.44
CA LYS A 539 43.22 46.60 32.09
C LYS A 539 43.38 45.09 32.24
#